data_AF-A0A1M5QY23-F1
#
_entry.id   AF-A0A1M5QY23-F1
#
_cell.length_a   1.000
_cell.length_b   1.000
_cell.length_c   1.000
_cell.angle_alpha   90.00
_cell.angle_beta   90.00
_cell.angle_gamma   90.00
#
_symmetry.space_group_name_H-M   'P 1'
#
loop_
_entity.id
_entity.type
_entity.pdbx_description
1 polymer ?
#
loop_
_entity_poly.entity_id
_entity_poly.type
_entity_poly.pdbx_seq_one_letter_code
_entity_poly.pdbx_strand_id
1 'polypeptide(L)'
;MDIEQNSLPYWNLPQRIVFRFLFAYLVLYILPFPLYYIPFSWYVLGPLHQLFAQLVEATGPLLIGKYYTPFHNTGAGDTSFTYTMIFILLLLATVVTLVWSFLDRKRLAYGKLAAGLNILVRYYLGYVLLNYGFSKVFPLQFPTPFPGRLSETIGEASPMGLLWTFMGASPGYVMFTGAGEVLAGTLLLFRRTRLLGAIVAAFIMSHVFALNIFYDVPVKLGSLHFLLMSLFLMAPDAKRLANLFLLNKPVDPETPGLTINDRRLRWLRIGLKVGLIYFIFFNTMVYAWEQKQENNNIEREVANRTTAGEFEVLHFIVNGDTLSGVNTETRRWRSVRLGGGVMAITYMDGMMIPWHCSIQNGAKKIKVFSKDLTTSGDFSFEKQDDQLSFQGILNQDSIRIVSKRVSENPFLLLSRKFQWISEEPFNR
;
A
#
# COMPACT_ATOMS: atom_id res chain seq x y z
N MET A 1 -3.36 -12.47 -56.34
CA MET A 1 -4.19 -12.90 -55.20
C MET A 1 -4.17 -11.74 -54.22
N ASP A 2 -5.19 -10.90 -54.33
CA ASP A 2 -5.28 -9.61 -53.67
C ASP A 2 -5.21 -9.76 -52.16
N ILE A 3 -4.20 -9.12 -51.57
CA ILE A 3 -4.16 -8.89 -50.14
C ILE A 3 -5.30 -7.91 -49.88
N GLU A 4 -6.44 -8.39 -49.41
CA GLU A 4 -7.45 -7.54 -48.79
C GLU A 4 -6.72 -6.69 -47.74
N GLN A 5 -6.48 -5.43 -48.11
CA GLN A 5 -6.14 -4.39 -47.18
C GLN A 5 -7.31 -4.27 -46.23
N ASN A 6 -7.28 -5.02 -45.13
CA ASN A 6 -8.04 -4.69 -43.94
C ASN A 6 -7.70 -3.24 -43.62
N SER A 7 -8.57 -2.33 -44.03
CA SER A 7 -8.43 -0.90 -43.81
C SER A 7 -8.35 -0.73 -42.29
N LEU A 8 -7.16 -0.38 -41.81
CA LEU A 8 -6.99 -0.09 -40.39
C LEU A 8 -8.06 0.96 -40.03
N PRO A 9 -8.90 0.72 -39.01
CA PRO A 9 -10.01 1.60 -38.71
C PRO A 9 -9.47 3.02 -38.52
N TYR A 10 -10.00 3.98 -39.29
CA TYR A 10 -9.60 5.38 -39.21
C TYR A 10 -9.94 5.91 -37.81
N TRP A 11 -8.95 6.45 -37.12
CA TRP A 11 -9.19 7.08 -35.82
C TRP A 11 -9.52 8.55 -36.02
N ASN A 12 -10.60 9.00 -35.39
CA ASN A 12 -10.92 10.42 -35.34
C ASN A 12 -9.84 11.18 -34.53
N LEU A 13 -9.82 12.51 -34.66
CA LEU A 13 -8.80 13.32 -33.98
C LEU A 13 -8.77 13.10 -32.45
N PRO A 14 -9.91 13.08 -31.73
CA PRO A 14 -9.93 12.77 -30.30
C PRO A 14 -9.30 11.42 -29.96
N GLN A 15 -9.63 10.35 -30.69
CA GLN A 15 -9.06 9.02 -30.48
C GLN A 15 -7.54 9.01 -30.64
N ARG A 16 -7.00 9.76 -31.62
CA ARG A 16 -5.56 9.87 -31.83
C ARG A 16 -4.87 10.61 -30.68
N ILE A 17 -5.45 11.71 -30.21
CA ILE A 17 -4.89 12.49 -29.10
C ILE A 17 -4.94 11.69 -27.80
N VAL A 18 -6.09 11.10 -27.48
CA VAL A 18 -6.27 10.27 -26.27
C VAL A 18 -5.33 9.07 -26.31
N PHE A 19 -5.18 8.41 -27.45
CA PHE A 19 -4.22 7.31 -27.57
C PHE A 19 -2.79 7.75 -27.31
N ARG A 20 -2.33 8.85 -27.93
CA ARG A 20 -0.96 9.36 -27.73
C ARG A 20 -0.71 9.70 -26.26
N PHE A 21 -1.69 10.33 -25.61
CA PHE A 21 -1.63 10.64 -24.18
C PHE A 21 -1.55 9.39 -23.32
N LEU A 22 -2.48 8.44 -23.49
CA LEU A 22 -2.48 7.19 -22.74
C LEU A 22 -1.20 6.38 -22.99
N PHE A 23 -0.70 6.37 -24.22
CA PHE A 23 0.55 5.72 -24.56
C PHE A 23 1.72 6.35 -23.82
N ALA A 24 1.87 7.68 -23.90
CA ALA A 24 2.96 8.38 -23.22
C ALA A 24 2.87 8.18 -21.70
N TYR A 25 1.68 8.40 -21.12
CA TYR A 25 1.46 8.29 -19.68
C TYR A 25 1.72 6.88 -19.15
N LEU A 26 1.10 5.85 -19.74
CA LEU A 26 1.23 4.47 -19.25
C LEU A 26 2.65 3.93 -19.47
N VAL A 27 3.33 4.31 -20.56
CA VAL A 27 4.74 3.94 -20.73
C VAL A 27 5.61 4.59 -19.65
N LEU A 28 5.44 5.89 -19.39
CA LEU A 28 6.18 6.59 -18.34
C LEU A 28 5.90 6.02 -16.95
N TYR A 29 4.64 5.68 -16.65
CA TYR A 29 4.24 5.11 -15.36
C TYR A 29 4.74 3.68 -15.15
N ILE A 30 4.76 2.85 -16.19
CA ILE A 30 5.15 1.44 -16.09
C ILE A 30 6.67 1.27 -16.11
N LEU A 31 7.40 2.15 -16.81
CA LEU A 31 8.86 2.09 -16.81
C LEU A 31 9.39 2.30 -15.37
N PRO A 32 10.40 1.52 -14.94
CA PRO A 32 11.28 0.70 -15.76
C PRO A 32 10.84 -0.77 -15.96
N PHE A 33 9.62 -1.18 -15.64
CA PHE A 33 9.20 -2.58 -15.85
C PHE A 33 9.17 -2.95 -17.35
N PRO A 34 9.62 -4.16 -17.74
CA PRO A 34 10.31 -5.18 -16.94
C PRO A 34 11.84 -5.06 -16.99
N LEU A 35 12.38 -3.97 -17.54
CA LEU A 35 13.80 -3.78 -17.84
C LEU A 35 14.70 -3.89 -16.61
N TYR A 36 14.23 -3.46 -15.43
CA TYR A 36 15.00 -3.53 -14.18
C TYR A 36 15.38 -4.96 -13.76
N TYR A 37 14.75 -6.00 -14.33
CA TYR A 37 15.12 -7.39 -14.09
C TYR A 37 16.23 -7.91 -15.01
N ILE A 38 16.56 -7.18 -16.07
CA ILE A 38 17.65 -7.54 -16.95
C ILE A 38 18.97 -7.25 -16.20
N PRO A 39 19.90 -8.23 -16.08
CA PRO A 39 21.20 -7.99 -15.47
C PRO A 39 21.88 -6.76 -16.06
N PHE A 40 22.54 -5.97 -15.20
CA PHE A 40 23.24 -4.73 -15.57
C PHE A 40 22.36 -3.57 -16.08
N SER A 41 21.03 -3.73 -16.15
CA SER A 41 20.15 -2.63 -16.56
C SER A 41 20.18 -1.44 -15.60
N TRP A 42 20.53 -1.67 -14.33
CA TRP A 42 20.68 -0.65 -13.31
C TRP A 42 21.72 0.42 -13.67
N TYR A 43 22.73 0.11 -14.48
CA TYR A 43 23.70 1.12 -14.95
C TYR A 43 23.04 2.19 -15.83
N VAL A 44 21.95 1.85 -16.51
CA VAL A 44 21.20 2.75 -17.39
C VAL A 44 19.97 3.32 -16.67
N LEU A 45 19.24 2.46 -15.96
CA LEU A 45 17.98 2.80 -15.33
C LEU A 45 18.17 3.54 -14.00
N GLY A 46 19.26 3.29 -13.28
CA GLY A 46 19.60 3.95 -12.02
C GLY A 46 19.73 5.47 -12.16
N PRO A 47 20.58 5.97 -13.08
CA PRO A 47 20.69 7.41 -13.33
C PRO A 47 19.37 8.05 -13.77
N LEU A 48 18.59 7.35 -14.60
CA LEU A 48 17.27 7.80 -15.03
C LEU A 48 16.30 7.93 -13.84
N HIS A 49 16.26 6.92 -12.97
CA HIS A 49 15.44 6.94 -11.75
C HIS A 49 15.86 8.06 -10.80
N GLN A 50 17.17 8.26 -10.62
CA GLN A 50 17.71 9.36 -9.82
C GLN A 50 17.35 10.73 -10.40
N LEU A 51 17.41 10.91 -11.72
CA LEU A 51 17.00 12.15 -12.37
C LEU A 51 15.52 12.47 -12.11
N PHE A 52 14.64 11.46 -12.21
CA PHE A 52 13.22 11.64 -11.88
C PHE A 52 13.03 11.97 -10.41
N ALA A 53 13.72 11.28 -9.49
CA ALA A 53 13.64 11.58 -8.07
C ALA A 53 14.10 13.02 -7.76
N GLN A 54 15.22 13.46 -8.33
CA GLN A 54 15.73 14.84 -8.19
C GLN A 54 14.76 15.87 -8.76
N LEU A 55 14.11 15.57 -9.90
CA LEU A 55 13.09 16.44 -10.47
C LEU A 55 11.88 16.55 -9.52
N VAL A 56 11.45 15.44 -8.93
CA VAL A 56 10.36 15.42 -7.94
C VAL A 56 10.74 16.20 -6.68
N GLU A 57 11.96 16.03 -6.18
CA GLU A 57 12.46 16.76 -5.00
C GLU A 57 12.63 18.26 -5.26
N ALA A 58 13.03 18.65 -6.48
CA ALA A 58 13.16 20.06 -6.86
C ALA A 58 11.78 20.73 -7.05
N THR A 59 10.80 20.01 -7.59
CA THR A 59 9.47 20.56 -7.91
C THR A 59 8.46 20.40 -6.78
N GLY A 60 8.63 19.40 -5.91
CA GLY A 60 7.73 19.10 -4.80
C GLY A 60 7.48 20.28 -3.87
N PRO A 61 8.52 20.95 -3.33
CA PRO A 61 8.36 22.14 -2.51
C PRO A 61 7.69 23.30 -3.25
N LEU A 62 7.84 23.41 -4.57
CA LEU A 62 7.20 24.45 -5.38
C LEU A 62 5.70 24.18 -5.59
N LEU A 63 5.32 22.91 -5.70
CA LEU A 63 3.94 22.49 -5.99
C LEU A 63 3.09 22.33 -4.72
N ILE A 64 3.67 21.74 -3.67
CA ILE A 64 2.95 21.38 -2.43
C ILE A 64 3.30 22.33 -1.28
N GLY A 65 4.37 23.12 -1.42
CA GLY A 65 4.79 24.07 -0.40
C GLY A 65 5.34 23.38 0.85
N LYS A 66 5.04 23.94 2.02
CA LYS A 66 5.53 23.48 3.33
C LYS A 66 5.06 22.07 3.74
N TYR A 67 4.11 21.47 3.00
CA TYR A 67 3.58 20.14 3.29
C TYR A 67 4.28 19.03 2.48
N TYR A 68 5.22 19.39 1.60
CA TYR A 68 5.99 18.43 0.85
C TYR A 68 6.94 17.65 1.76
N THR A 69 6.92 16.33 1.65
CA THR A 69 7.86 15.43 2.31
C THR A 69 8.68 14.69 1.25
N PRO A 70 10.02 14.73 1.32
CA PRO A 70 10.89 13.96 0.42
C PRO A 70 10.63 12.45 0.50
N PHE A 71 11.18 11.70 -0.46
CA PHE A 71 11.00 10.25 -0.48
C PHE A 71 11.55 9.60 0.80
N HIS A 72 10.68 8.81 1.44
CA HIS A 72 11.02 7.95 2.57
C HIS A 72 10.16 6.69 2.47
N ASN A 73 10.75 5.53 2.74
CA ASN A 73 10.05 4.25 2.59
C ASN A 73 9.21 3.97 3.84
N THR A 74 7.93 4.36 3.79
CA THR A 74 6.97 4.20 4.91
C THR A 74 5.95 3.09 4.69
N GLY A 75 5.94 2.48 3.50
CA GLY A 75 4.86 1.59 3.07
C GLY A 75 3.59 2.31 2.61
N ALA A 76 3.54 3.64 2.64
CA ALA A 76 2.48 4.43 1.99
C ALA A 76 2.78 4.68 0.51
N GLY A 77 1.76 4.56 -0.34
CA GLY A 77 1.78 4.93 -1.75
C GLY A 77 1.12 6.27 -2.06
N ASP A 78 0.43 6.87 -1.09
CA ASP A 78 -0.28 8.15 -1.24
C ASP A 78 0.51 9.33 -0.61
N THR A 79 1.83 9.35 -0.80
CA THR A 79 2.72 10.37 -0.24
C THR A 79 2.75 11.64 -1.09
N SER A 80 3.06 12.81 -0.51
CA SER A 80 3.22 14.06 -1.27
C SER A 80 4.28 13.92 -2.38
N PHE A 81 5.34 13.14 -2.11
CA PHE A 81 6.31 12.71 -3.12
C PHE A 81 5.64 12.00 -4.31
N THR A 82 4.79 11.00 -4.04
CA THR A 82 4.14 10.21 -5.11
C THR A 82 3.14 11.02 -5.91
N TYR A 83 2.37 11.91 -5.26
CA TYR A 83 1.50 12.85 -5.96
C TYR A 83 2.29 13.80 -6.88
N THR A 84 3.40 14.34 -6.39
CA THR A 84 4.30 15.20 -7.17
C THR A 84 4.86 14.43 -8.37
N MET A 85 5.29 13.19 -8.16
CA MET A 85 5.78 12.31 -9.23
C MET A 85 4.71 12.06 -10.29
N ILE A 86 3.50 11.67 -9.90
CA ILE A 86 2.40 11.45 -10.86
C ILE A 86 2.06 12.74 -11.62
N PHE A 87 2.04 13.88 -10.96
CA PHE A 87 1.80 15.16 -11.60
C PHE A 87 2.87 15.49 -12.66
N ILE A 88 4.15 15.28 -12.35
CA ILE A 88 5.25 15.39 -13.32
C ILE A 88 5.02 14.44 -14.51
N LEU A 89 4.66 13.18 -14.26
CA LEU A 89 4.44 12.21 -15.33
C LEU A 89 3.24 12.62 -16.22
N LEU A 90 2.18 13.21 -15.65
CA LEU A 90 1.06 13.77 -16.40
C LEU A 90 1.48 14.96 -17.27
N LEU A 91 2.30 15.88 -16.74
CA LEU A 91 2.85 17.00 -17.49
C LEU A 91 3.73 16.51 -18.64
N LEU A 92 4.65 15.58 -18.36
CA LEU A 92 5.53 15.02 -19.38
C LEU A 92 4.74 14.27 -20.46
N ALA A 93 3.74 13.47 -20.08
CA ALA A 93 2.85 12.80 -21.03
C ALA A 93 2.09 13.80 -21.91
N THR A 94 1.68 14.94 -21.34
CA THR A 94 1.04 16.03 -22.09
C THR A 94 1.99 16.64 -23.10
N VAL A 95 3.22 16.99 -22.70
CA VAL A 95 4.26 17.52 -23.59
C VAL A 95 4.57 16.54 -24.72
N VAL A 96 4.79 15.27 -24.40
CA VAL A 96 5.02 14.21 -25.40
C VAL A 96 3.84 14.10 -26.37
N THR A 97 2.61 14.19 -25.87
CA THR A 97 1.41 14.15 -26.71
C THR A 97 1.32 15.32 -27.68
N LEU A 98 1.66 16.53 -27.22
CA LEU A 98 1.66 17.74 -28.05
C LEU A 98 2.74 17.64 -29.13
N VAL A 99 3.98 17.30 -28.75
CA VAL A 99 5.09 17.13 -29.68
C VAL A 99 4.77 16.04 -30.70
N TRP A 100 4.26 14.88 -30.26
CA TRP A 100 3.89 13.79 -31.15
C TRP A 100 2.73 14.19 -32.07
N SER A 101 1.72 14.92 -31.57
CA SER A 101 0.62 15.40 -32.41
C SER A 101 1.07 16.43 -33.44
N PHE A 102 2.09 17.23 -33.12
CA PHE A 102 2.70 18.18 -34.04
C PHE A 102 3.52 17.50 -35.13
N LEU A 103 4.32 16.49 -34.77
CA LEU A 103 5.24 15.80 -35.70
C LEU A 103 4.53 14.74 -36.56
N ASP A 104 3.64 13.92 -36.00
CA ASP A 104 2.97 12.81 -36.71
C ASP A 104 1.54 13.18 -37.12
N ARG A 105 1.39 14.20 -37.97
CA ARG A 105 0.07 14.69 -38.43
C ARG A 105 -0.60 13.77 -39.45
N LYS A 106 0.21 13.03 -40.23
CA LYS A 106 -0.25 12.26 -41.39
C LYS A 106 -0.79 10.88 -41.01
N ARG A 107 -0.35 10.28 -39.90
CA ARG A 107 -0.78 8.94 -39.51
C ARG A 107 -2.21 8.94 -38.93
N LEU A 108 -3.02 8.00 -39.42
CA LEU A 108 -4.47 7.94 -39.14
C LEU A 108 -4.85 6.87 -38.11
N ALA A 109 -3.96 5.91 -37.83
CA ALA A 109 -4.16 4.90 -36.79
C ALA A 109 -2.80 4.32 -36.32
N TYR A 110 -2.77 3.79 -35.09
CA TYR A 110 -1.54 3.29 -34.45
C TYR A 110 -1.65 1.82 -34.03
N GLY A 111 -2.09 0.92 -34.92
CA GLY A 111 -2.35 -0.49 -34.59
C GLY A 111 -1.18 -1.22 -33.91
N LYS A 112 0.06 -1.04 -34.39
CA LYS A 112 1.25 -1.67 -33.80
C LYS A 112 1.58 -1.14 -32.40
N LEU A 113 1.52 0.19 -32.21
CA LEU A 113 1.79 0.80 -30.91
C LEU A 113 0.69 0.47 -29.89
N ALA A 114 -0.57 0.43 -30.32
CA ALA A 114 -1.68 0.00 -29.48
C ALA A 114 -1.51 -1.46 -29.05
N ALA A 115 -1.12 -2.36 -29.96
CA ALA A 115 -0.81 -3.74 -29.61
C ALA A 115 0.37 -3.86 -28.64
N GLY A 116 1.43 -3.05 -28.82
CA GLY A 116 2.58 -3.01 -27.91
C GLY A 116 2.21 -2.52 -26.51
N LEU A 117 1.49 -1.40 -26.42
CA LEU A 117 1.00 -0.84 -25.15
C LEU A 117 0.08 -1.83 -24.41
N ASN A 118 -0.82 -2.47 -25.16
CA ASN A 118 -1.72 -3.49 -24.66
C ASN A 118 -0.97 -4.68 -24.04
N ILE A 119 0.15 -5.09 -24.63
CA ILE A 119 1.04 -6.14 -24.12
C ILE A 119 1.76 -5.66 -22.84
N LEU A 120 2.32 -4.44 -22.85
CA LEU A 120 3.03 -3.85 -21.72
C LEU A 120 2.14 -3.76 -20.49
N VAL A 121 0.97 -3.10 -20.61
CA VAL A 121 0.00 -2.92 -19.52
C VAL A 121 -0.49 -4.26 -19.00
N ARG A 122 -0.73 -5.23 -19.90
CA ARG A 122 -1.21 -6.57 -19.51
C ARG A 122 -0.19 -7.32 -18.65
N TYR A 123 1.08 -7.35 -19.05
CA TYR A 123 2.10 -8.05 -18.27
C TYR A 123 2.48 -7.31 -16.99
N TYR A 124 2.48 -5.97 -17.01
CA TYR A 124 2.68 -5.17 -15.81
C TYR A 124 1.56 -5.40 -14.78
N LEU A 125 0.30 -5.25 -15.20
CA LEU A 125 -0.84 -5.48 -14.31
C LEU A 125 -0.89 -6.94 -13.84
N GLY A 126 -0.60 -7.90 -14.73
CA GLY A 126 -0.49 -9.32 -14.37
C GLY A 126 0.58 -9.57 -13.30
N TYR A 127 1.77 -8.96 -13.46
CA TYR A 127 2.85 -9.03 -12.47
C TYR A 127 2.43 -8.43 -11.12
N VAL A 128 1.84 -7.24 -11.12
CA VAL A 128 1.38 -6.56 -9.90
C VAL A 128 0.33 -7.40 -9.16
N LEU A 129 -0.68 -7.91 -9.87
CA LEU A 129 -1.74 -8.73 -9.27
C LEU A 129 -1.21 -10.06 -8.74
N LEU A 130 -0.23 -10.67 -9.40
CA LEU A 130 0.44 -11.87 -8.89
C LEU A 130 1.27 -11.58 -7.64
N ASN A 131 1.98 -10.45 -7.61
CA ASN A 131 2.78 -10.05 -6.45
C ASN A 131 1.88 -9.83 -5.21
N TYR A 132 0.84 -8.98 -5.33
CA TYR A 132 -0.13 -8.78 -4.25
C TYR A 132 -0.91 -10.06 -3.93
N GLY A 133 -1.34 -10.80 -4.95
CA GLY A 133 -2.12 -12.02 -4.78
C GLY A 133 -1.36 -13.10 -4.02
N PHE A 134 -0.10 -13.38 -4.39
CA PHE A 134 0.73 -14.32 -3.65
C PHE A 134 1.06 -13.82 -2.25
N SER A 135 1.28 -12.51 -2.06
CA SER A 135 1.45 -11.95 -0.71
C SER A 135 0.25 -12.23 0.21
N LYS A 136 -0.96 -12.28 -0.34
CA LYS A 136 -2.18 -12.63 0.41
C LYS A 136 -2.40 -14.15 0.51
N VAL A 137 -2.03 -14.92 -0.51
CA VAL A 137 -2.11 -16.40 -0.46
C VAL A 137 -1.15 -16.98 0.58
N PHE A 138 -0.03 -16.31 0.86
CA PHE A 138 0.92 -16.68 1.93
C PHE A 138 0.76 -15.85 3.23
N PRO A 139 -0.46 -15.47 3.61
CA PRO A 139 -0.80 -14.45 4.62
C PRO A 139 0.30 -13.46 5.05
N LEU A 140 0.96 -12.78 4.11
CA LEU A 140 2.06 -11.85 4.40
C LEU A 140 1.58 -10.41 4.58
N GLN A 141 0.53 -10.01 3.87
CA GLN A 141 0.12 -8.61 3.80
C GLN A 141 -0.61 -8.13 5.07
N PHE A 142 -1.43 -9.00 5.68
CA PHE A 142 -2.20 -8.69 6.87
C PHE A 142 -1.70 -9.54 8.04
N PRO A 143 -0.94 -8.97 8.97
CA PRO A 143 -0.42 -9.73 10.10
C PRO A 143 -1.56 -10.19 11.00
N THR A 144 -1.39 -11.34 11.66
CA THR A 144 -2.32 -11.80 12.69
C THR A 144 -2.39 -10.75 13.81
N PRO A 145 -3.59 -10.37 14.29
CA PRO A 145 -3.73 -9.42 15.37
C PRO A 145 -2.99 -9.90 16.61
N PHE A 146 -2.01 -9.11 17.06
CA PHE A 146 -1.29 -9.37 18.29
C PHE A 146 -2.18 -9.03 19.51
N PRO A 147 -1.89 -9.54 20.72
CA PRO A 147 -2.75 -9.33 21.90
C PRO A 147 -3.14 -7.87 22.14
N GLY A 148 -2.17 -6.97 21.98
CA GLY A 148 -2.39 -5.52 22.10
C GLY A 148 -3.40 -4.92 21.14
N ARG A 149 -3.56 -5.51 19.94
CA ARG A 149 -4.59 -5.15 18.97
C ARG A 149 -5.95 -5.73 19.35
N LEU A 150 -5.99 -6.91 19.97
CA LEU A 150 -7.22 -7.55 20.42
C LEU A 150 -7.82 -6.89 21.66
N SER A 151 -6.98 -6.28 22.49
CA SER A 151 -7.36 -5.53 23.69
C SER A 151 -7.84 -4.10 23.41
N GLU A 152 -7.67 -3.61 22.17
CA GLU A 152 -8.07 -2.28 21.75
C GLU A 152 -9.59 -2.18 21.56
N THR A 153 -10.19 -1.08 22.03
CA THR A 153 -11.63 -0.88 21.81
C THR A 153 -11.88 -0.42 20.37
N ILE A 154 -13.02 -0.81 19.79
CA ILE A 154 -13.38 -0.44 18.41
C ILE A 154 -13.33 1.08 18.17
N GLY A 155 -13.64 1.88 19.19
CA GLY A 155 -13.61 3.33 19.11
C GLY A 155 -12.21 3.95 19.09
N GLU A 156 -11.18 3.22 19.53
CA GLU A 156 -9.78 3.64 19.54
C GLU A 156 -9.08 3.32 18.21
N ALA A 157 -9.52 2.27 17.51
CA ALA A 157 -8.96 1.87 16.23
C ALA A 157 -9.16 2.94 15.14
N SER A 158 -8.16 3.11 14.27
CA SER A 158 -8.38 3.86 13.04
C SER A 158 -9.20 3.04 12.03
N PRO A 159 -9.82 3.66 11.01
CA PRO A 159 -10.45 2.90 9.91
C PRO A 159 -9.50 1.86 9.29
N MET A 160 -8.26 2.25 9.01
CA MET A 160 -7.25 1.31 8.50
C MET A 160 -6.94 0.21 9.52
N GLY A 161 -6.80 0.56 10.81
CA GLY A 161 -6.56 -0.40 11.90
C GLY A 161 -7.65 -1.44 12.02
N LEU A 162 -8.91 -1.02 11.94
CA LEU A 162 -10.06 -1.91 11.92
C LEU A 162 -10.04 -2.86 10.72
N LEU A 163 -9.78 -2.33 9.51
CA LEU A 163 -9.70 -3.15 8.30
C LEU A 163 -8.53 -4.15 8.37
N TRP A 164 -7.35 -3.73 8.82
CA TRP A 164 -6.18 -4.59 8.96
C TRP A 164 -6.44 -5.71 9.98
N THR A 165 -7.11 -5.38 11.09
CA THR A 165 -7.47 -6.35 12.12
C THR A 165 -8.49 -7.36 11.60
N PHE A 166 -9.53 -6.90 10.91
CA PHE A 166 -10.53 -7.77 10.28
C PHE A 166 -9.90 -8.75 9.29
N MET A 167 -9.03 -8.24 8.40
CA MET A 167 -8.33 -9.09 7.43
C MET A 167 -7.38 -10.07 8.14
N GLY A 168 -6.52 -9.57 9.03
CA GLY A 168 -5.51 -10.37 9.73
C GLY A 168 -6.11 -11.45 10.64
N ALA A 169 -7.28 -11.21 11.23
CA ALA A 169 -8.00 -12.19 12.05
C ALA A 169 -8.52 -13.39 11.24
N SER A 170 -8.65 -13.25 9.91
CA SER A 170 -9.20 -14.28 9.03
C SER A 170 -8.24 -14.63 7.89
N PRO A 171 -7.21 -15.47 8.15
CA PRO A 171 -6.27 -15.92 7.12
C PRO A 171 -6.97 -16.54 5.90
N GLY A 172 -8.07 -17.27 6.11
CA GLY A 172 -8.87 -17.86 5.03
C GLY A 172 -9.48 -16.80 4.10
N TYR A 173 -9.97 -15.68 4.64
CA TYR A 173 -10.49 -14.56 3.85
C TYR A 173 -9.36 -13.84 3.10
N VAL A 174 -8.20 -13.64 3.74
CA VAL A 174 -7.01 -13.09 3.08
C VAL A 174 -6.60 -13.97 1.90
N MET A 175 -6.48 -15.28 2.11
CA MET A 175 -6.15 -16.24 1.05
C MET A 175 -7.18 -16.24 -0.08
N PHE A 176 -8.48 -16.15 0.24
CA PHE A 176 -9.56 -16.08 -0.76
C PHE A 176 -9.43 -14.84 -1.64
N THR A 177 -9.26 -13.66 -1.04
CA THR A 177 -9.08 -12.41 -1.81
C THR A 177 -7.78 -12.43 -2.62
N GLY A 178 -6.69 -13.00 -2.06
CA GLY A 178 -5.43 -13.23 -2.76
C GLY A 178 -5.55 -14.17 -3.95
N ALA A 179 -6.30 -15.26 -3.81
CA ALA A 179 -6.55 -16.21 -4.90
C ALA A 179 -7.29 -15.54 -6.06
N GLY A 180 -8.20 -14.61 -5.78
CA GLY A 180 -8.82 -13.77 -6.82
C GLY A 180 -7.78 -12.95 -7.60
N GLU A 181 -6.85 -12.29 -6.90
CA GLU A 181 -5.78 -11.50 -7.53
C GLU A 181 -4.85 -12.39 -8.37
N VAL A 182 -4.45 -13.55 -7.85
CA VAL A 182 -3.66 -14.54 -8.58
C VAL A 182 -4.39 -15.03 -9.83
N LEU A 183 -5.70 -15.32 -9.72
CA LEU A 183 -6.53 -15.73 -10.86
C LEU A 183 -6.55 -14.63 -11.93
N ALA A 184 -6.83 -13.39 -11.55
CA ALA A 184 -6.84 -12.25 -12.48
C ALA A 184 -5.49 -12.07 -13.17
N GLY A 185 -4.40 -12.06 -12.38
CA GLY A 185 -3.04 -11.91 -12.89
C GLY A 185 -2.65 -13.04 -13.84
N THR A 186 -2.97 -14.29 -13.50
CA THR A 186 -2.70 -15.47 -14.33
C THR A 186 -3.46 -15.43 -15.65
N LEU A 187 -4.75 -15.09 -15.63
CA LEU A 187 -5.58 -14.97 -16.83
C LEU A 187 -5.06 -13.88 -17.77
N LEU A 188 -4.49 -12.79 -17.25
CA LEU A 188 -3.86 -11.74 -18.06
C LEU A 188 -2.59 -12.23 -18.78
N LEU A 189 -1.87 -13.23 -18.27
CA LEU A 189 -0.65 -13.73 -18.93
C LEU A 189 -0.94 -14.40 -20.28
N PHE A 190 -2.14 -14.96 -20.46
CA PHE A 190 -2.53 -15.64 -21.69
C PHE A 190 -3.43 -14.77 -22.55
N ARG A 191 -3.09 -14.68 -23.85
CA ARG A 191 -3.86 -13.89 -24.82
C ARG A 191 -5.34 -14.29 -24.88
N ARG A 192 -5.64 -15.59 -24.81
CA ARG A 192 -7.01 -16.13 -24.94
C ARG A 192 -7.91 -15.77 -23.78
N THR A 193 -7.35 -15.63 -22.57
CA THR A 193 -8.08 -15.32 -21.34
C THR A 193 -7.94 -13.86 -20.93
N ARG A 194 -7.26 -13.04 -21.74
CA ARG A 194 -6.98 -11.63 -21.46
C ARG A 194 -8.23 -10.86 -21.04
N LEU A 195 -9.32 -10.96 -21.81
CA LEU A 195 -10.54 -10.22 -21.54
C LEU A 195 -11.15 -10.62 -20.20
N LEU A 196 -11.24 -11.94 -19.94
CA LEU A 196 -11.72 -12.46 -18.65
C LEU A 196 -10.82 -11.97 -17.51
N GLY A 197 -9.50 -12.07 -17.67
CA GLY A 197 -8.53 -11.57 -16.68
C GLY A 197 -8.69 -10.07 -16.41
N ALA A 198 -8.96 -9.26 -17.43
CA ALA A 198 -9.19 -7.82 -17.27
C ALA A 198 -10.52 -7.52 -16.54
N ILE A 199 -11.58 -8.29 -16.80
CA ILE A 199 -12.86 -8.16 -16.08
C ILE A 199 -12.70 -8.52 -14.60
N VAL A 200 -12.05 -9.67 -14.32
CA VAL A 200 -11.80 -10.10 -12.94
C VAL A 200 -10.88 -9.10 -12.23
N ALA A 201 -9.83 -8.59 -12.91
CA ALA A 201 -8.98 -7.54 -12.38
C ALA A 201 -9.76 -6.25 -12.07
N ALA A 202 -10.66 -5.81 -12.96
CA ALA A 202 -11.47 -4.62 -12.73
C ALA A 202 -12.39 -4.77 -11.51
N PHE A 203 -13.02 -5.93 -11.36
CA PHE A 203 -13.85 -6.23 -10.20
C PHE A 203 -13.03 -6.19 -8.89
N ILE A 204 -11.91 -6.90 -8.85
CA ILE A 204 -11.05 -6.98 -7.66
C ILE A 204 -10.43 -5.61 -7.34
N MET A 205 -9.91 -4.91 -8.34
CA MET A 205 -9.31 -3.60 -8.12
C MET A 205 -10.33 -2.54 -7.74
N SER A 206 -11.59 -2.65 -8.20
CA SER A 206 -12.68 -1.79 -7.71
C SER A 206 -12.91 -2.02 -6.22
N HIS A 207 -12.93 -3.28 -5.78
CA HIS A 207 -13.08 -3.61 -4.37
C HIS A 207 -11.89 -3.13 -3.53
N VAL A 208 -10.65 -3.39 -3.96
CA VAL A 208 -9.42 -2.92 -3.28
C VAL A 208 -9.38 -1.39 -3.21
N PHE A 209 -9.69 -0.71 -4.32
CA PHE A 209 -9.74 0.75 -4.36
C PHE A 209 -10.83 1.30 -3.41
N ALA A 210 -12.01 0.69 -3.38
CA ALA A 210 -13.08 1.07 -2.45
C ALA A 210 -12.62 0.92 -1.00
N LEU A 211 -12.01 -0.22 -0.63
CA LEU A 211 -11.44 -0.40 0.71
C LEU A 211 -10.43 0.70 1.04
N ASN A 212 -9.55 1.05 0.08
CA ASN A 212 -8.55 2.08 0.30
C ASN A 212 -9.16 3.48 0.49
N ILE A 213 -10.23 3.80 -0.26
CA ILE A 213 -10.96 5.06 -0.09
C ILE A 213 -11.69 5.09 1.26
N PHE A 214 -12.49 4.07 1.56
CA PHE A 214 -13.43 4.11 2.69
C PHE A 214 -12.79 3.78 4.04
N TYR A 215 -11.64 3.10 4.06
CA TYR A 215 -10.88 2.82 5.30
C TYR A 215 -9.58 3.62 5.39
N ASP A 216 -9.45 4.67 4.58
CA ASP A 216 -8.31 5.59 4.59
C ASP A 216 -6.93 4.92 4.50
N VAL A 217 -6.83 3.86 3.69
CA VAL A 217 -5.58 3.15 3.45
C VAL A 217 -4.74 3.95 2.44
N PRO A 218 -3.45 4.23 2.69
CA PRO A 218 -2.67 5.17 1.88
C PRO A 218 -2.05 4.51 0.63
N VAL A 219 -2.83 3.76 -0.14
CA VAL A 219 -2.42 3.16 -1.45
C VAL A 219 -3.51 3.33 -2.52
N LYS A 220 -4.29 4.41 -2.42
CA LYS A 220 -5.40 4.76 -3.30
C LYS A 220 -4.92 5.04 -4.71
N LEU A 221 -3.81 5.77 -4.87
CA LEU A 221 -3.24 6.11 -6.17
C LEU A 221 -2.86 4.84 -6.93
N GLY A 222 -2.09 3.94 -6.32
CA GLY A 222 -1.67 2.68 -6.95
C GLY A 222 -2.88 1.83 -7.35
N SER A 223 -3.82 1.61 -6.43
CA SER A 223 -5.03 0.82 -6.71
C SER A 223 -5.93 1.45 -7.78
N LEU A 224 -6.04 2.78 -7.85
CA LEU A 224 -6.73 3.48 -8.94
C LEU A 224 -6.04 3.25 -10.28
N HIS A 225 -4.71 3.32 -10.34
CA HIS A 225 -3.97 3.05 -11.58
C HIS A 225 -4.20 1.63 -12.08
N PHE A 226 -4.19 0.63 -11.19
CA PHE A 226 -4.45 -0.75 -11.59
C PHE A 226 -5.90 -0.95 -12.05
N LEU A 227 -6.87 -0.29 -11.42
CA LEU A 227 -8.25 -0.24 -11.90
C LEU A 227 -8.33 0.39 -13.30
N LEU A 228 -7.74 1.58 -13.51
CA LEU A 228 -7.72 2.24 -14.82
C LEU A 228 -7.02 1.41 -15.89
N MET A 229 -5.95 0.70 -15.53
CA MET A 229 -5.29 -0.25 -16.43
C MET A 229 -6.22 -1.42 -16.80
N SER A 230 -6.93 -2.00 -15.83
CA SER A 230 -7.90 -3.08 -16.14
C SER A 230 -9.02 -2.60 -17.09
N LEU A 231 -9.54 -1.38 -16.90
CA LEU A 231 -10.53 -0.76 -17.78
C LEU A 231 -9.93 -0.46 -19.17
N PHE A 232 -8.70 0.05 -19.22
CA PHE A 232 -7.96 0.22 -20.48
C PHE A 232 -7.82 -1.11 -21.23
N LEU A 233 -7.56 -2.20 -20.51
CA LEU A 233 -7.43 -3.52 -21.10
C LEU A 233 -8.78 -4.07 -21.62
N MET A 234 -9.90 -3.69 -21.02
CA MET A 234 -11.27 -4.03 -21.46
C MET A 234 -11.77 -3.13 -22.60
N ALA A 235 -11.26 -1.91 -22.73
CA ALA A 235 -11.79 -0.91 -23.65
C ALA A 235 -11.93 -1.37 -25.12
N PRO A 236 -10.98 -2.14 -25.72
CA PRO A 236 -11.14 -2.66 -27.08
C PRO A 236 -12.36 -3.56 -27.25
N ASP A 237 -12.78 -4.24 -26.18
CA ASP A 237 -13.89 -5.19 -26.15
C ASP A 237 -15.18 -4.59 -25.59
N ALA A 238 -15.21 -3.30 -25.20
CA ALA A 238 -16.36 -2.67 -24.55
C ALA A 238 -17.65 -2.78 -25.37
N LYS A 239 -17.56 -2.59 -26.71
CA LYS A 239 -18.71 -2.78 -27.61
C LYS A 239 -19.20 -4.23 -27.66
N ARG A 240 -18.27 -5.19 -27.64
CA ARG A 240 -18.58 -6.62 -27.64
C ARG A 240 -19.26 -7.01 -26.33
N LEU A 241 -18.76 -6.51 -25.20
CA LEU A 241 -19.37 -6.72 -23.88
C LEU A 241 -20.76 -6.11 -23.79
N ALA A 242 -20.96 -4.88 -24.26
CA ALA A 242 -22.28 -4.24 -24.29
C ALA A 242 -23.25 -4.99 -25.21
N ASN A 243 -22.80 -5.42 -26.39
CA ASN A 243 -23.59 -6.25 -27.30
C ASN A 243 -24.02 -7.55 -26.63
N LEU A 244 -23.11 -8.25 -25.95
CA LEU A 244 -23.40 -9.53 -25.31
C LEU A 244 -24.33 -9.38 -24.10
N PHE A 245 -23.99 -8.51 -23.14
CA PHE A 245 -24.66 -8.46 -21.83
C PHE A 245 -25.85 -7.51 -21.76
N LEU A 246 -25.83 -6.39 -22.52
CA LEU A 246 -26.84 -5.34 -22.42
C LEU A 246 -27.81 -5.35 -23.60
N LEU A 247 -27.29 -5.53 -24.82
CA LEU A 247 -28.08 -5.43 -26.05
C LEU A 247 -28.54 -6.80 -26.59
N ASN A 248 -28.07 -7.90 -26.00
CA ASN A 248 -28.36 -9.27 -26.40
C ASN A 248 -28.16 -9.52 -27.92
N LYS A 249 -27.07 -8.97 -28.47
CA LYS A 249 -26.67 -9.09 -29.88
C LYS A 249 -25.57 -10.14 -30.05
N PRO A 250 -25.54 -10.88 -31.18
CA PRO A 250 -24.46 -11.81 -31.47
C PRO A 250 -23.10 -11.09 -31.53
N VAL A 251 -22.04 -11.77 -31.08
CA VAL A 251 -20.68 -11.23 -31.02
C VAL A 251 -19.72 -12.20 -31.67
N ASP A 252 -18.95 -11.73 -32.64
CA ASP A 252 -17.95 -12.55 -33.32
C ASP A 252 -16.75 -12.89 -32.42
N PRO A 253 -16.09 -14.05 -32.63
CA PRO A 253 -14.83 -14.39 -31.98
C PRO A 253 -13.74 -13.34 -32.25
N GLU A 254 -12.83 -13.14 -31.29
CA GLU A 254 -11.67 -12.27 -31.52
C GLU A 254 -10.73 -12.94 -32.53
N THR A 255 -10.38 -12.25 -33.61
CA THR A 255 -9.47 -12.80 -34.62
C THR A 255 -8.03 -12.86 -34.09
N PRO A 256 -7.32 -14.00 -34.26
CA PRO A 256 -5.94 -14.13 -33.82
C PRO A 256 -5.03 -13.15 -34.57
N GLY A 257 -4.45 -12.19 -33.85
CA GLY A 257 -3.54 -11.21 -34.44
C GLY A 257 -2.19 -11.82 -34.86
N LEU A 258 -1.63 -11.27 -35.95
CA LEU A 258 -0.31 -11.50 -36.56
C LEU A 258 0.26 -12.92 -36.40
N THR A 259 0.06 -13.72 -37.44
CA THR A 259 0.78 -14.96 -37.71
C THR A 259 2.20 -14.64 -38.18
N ILE A 260 3.19 -15.24 -37.51
CA ILE A 260 4.58 -15.21 -38.00
C ILE A 260 4.80 -16.50 -38.79
N ASN A 261 5.06 -16.35 -40.09
CA ASN A 261 5.23 -17.49 -41.00
C ASN A 261 6.60 -18.17 -40.82
N ASP A 262 7.63 -17.42 -40.42
CA ASP A 262 8.95 -17.96 -40.13
C ASP A 262 8.95 -18.88 -38.89
N ARG A 263 9.41 -20.12 -39.08
CA ARG A 263 9.47 -21.15 -38.02
C ARG A 263 10.41 -20.76 -36.87
N ARG A 264 11.61 -20.23 -37.17
CA ARG A 264 12.60 -19.87 -36.14
C ARG A 264 12.11 -18.70 -35.30
N LEU A 265 11.59 -17.65 -35.94
CA LEU A 265 11.03 -16.49 -35.24
C LEU A 265 9.79 -16.84 -34.43
N ARG A 266 8.98 -17.81 -34.92
CA ARG A 266 7.84 -18.35 -34.15
C ARG A 266 8.30 -19.04 -32.87
N TRP A 267 9.28 -19.93 -32.94
CA TRP A 267 9.81 -20.62 -31.75
C TRP A 267 10.51 -19.67 -30.80
N LEU A 268 11.29 -18.71 -31.30
CA LEU A 268 11.90 -17.66 -30.48
C LEU A 268 10.83 -16.85 -29.73
N ARG A 269 9.77 -16.41 -30.42
CA ARG A 269 8.65 -15.69 -29.80
C ARG A 269 7.93 -16.52 -28.73
N ILE A 270 7.72 -17.82 -28.99
CA ILE A 270 7.11 -18.73 -28.02
C ILE A 270 8.03 -18.88 -26.80
N GLY A 271 9.32 -19.13 -27.01
CA GLY A 271 10.32 -19.25 -25.93
C GLY A 271 10.40 -18.00 -25.07
N LEU A 272 10.51 -16.81 -25.69
CA LEU A 272 10.52 -15.52 -24.97
C LEU A 272 9.23 -15.29 -24.19
N LYS A 273 8.07 -15.62 -24.78
CA LYS A 273 6.78 -15.49 -24.10
C LYS A 273 6.67 -16.43 -22.91
N VAL A 274 7.00 -17.70 -23.08
CA VAL A 274 6.95 -18.71 -22.01
C VAL A 274 7.95 -18.36 -20.91
N GLY A 275 9.16 -17.94 -21.27
CA GLY A 275 10.17 -17.46 -20.34
C GLY A 275 9.69 -16.25 -19.54
N LEU A 276 9.06 -15.26 -20.17
CA LEU A 276 8.49 -14.09 -19.48
C LEU A 276 7.34 -14.47 -18.53
N ILE A 277 6.44 -15.36 -18.96
CA ILE A 277 5.32 -15.85 -18.14
C ILE A 277 5.85 -16.63 -16.93
N TYR A 278 6.80 -17.54 -17.17
CA TYR A 278 7.48 -18.30 -16.13
C TYR A 278 8.16 -17.34 -15.15
N PHE A 279 8.95 -16.39 -15.66
CA PHE A 279 9.62 -15.39 -14.85
C PHE A 279 8.64 -14.62 -13.96
N ILE A 280 7.59 -14.01 -14.52
CA ILE A 280 6.61 -13.24 -13.75
C ILE A 280 5.93 -14.10 -12.68
N PHE A 281 5.46 -15.30 -13.04
CA PHE A 281 4.69 -16.14 -12.15
C PHE A 281 5.55 -16.77 -11.05
N PHE A 282 6.66 -17.42 -11.42
CA PHE A 282 7.51 -18.11 -10.46
C PHE A 282 8.31 -17.12 -9.60
N ASN A 283 8.77 -15.99 -10.14
CA ASN A 283 9.47 -14.99 -9.33
C ASN A 283 8.58 -14.42 -8.22
N THR A 284 7.32 -14.08 -8.54
CA THR A 284 6.38 -13.56 -7.54
C THR A 284 5.99 -14.62 -6.50
N MET A 285 5.77 -15.86 -6.94
CA MET A 285 5.45 -16.98 -6.04
C MET A 285 6.62 -17.33 -5.10
N VAL A 286 7.83 -17.49 -5.64
CA VAL A 286 9.04 -17.84 -4.88
C VAL A 286 9.36 -16.73 -3.89
N TYR A 287 9.31 -15.46 -4.32
CA TYR A 287 9.52 -14.32 -3.43
C TYR A 287 8.56 -14.34 -2.24
N ALA A 288 7.26 -14.54 -2.47
CA ALA A 288 6.29 -14.61 -1.40
C ALA A 288 6.51 -15.84 -0.49
N TRP A 289 6.90 -16.98 -1.06
CA TRP A 289 7.21 -18.16 -0.27
C TRP A 289 8.44 -17.97 0.62
N GLU A 290 9.52 -17.38 0.09
CA GLU A 290 10.74 -17.05 0.85
C GLU A 290 10.44 -16.09 2.01
N GLN A 291 9.67 -15.02 1.75
CA GLN A 291 9.21 -14.09 2.78
C GLN A 291 8.39 -14.80 3.87
N LYS A 292 7.57 -15.78 3.50
CA LYS A 292 6.81 -16.56 4.50
C LYS A 292 7.71 -17.45 5.34
N GLN A 293 8.75 -18.06 4.75
CA GLN A 293 9.73 -18.83 5.52
C GLN A 293 10.48 -17.94 6.51
N GLU A 294 10.93 -16.77 6.07
CA GLU A 294 11.62 -15.80 6.91
C GLU A 294 10.75 -15.38 8.11
N ASN A 295 9.49 -14.99 7.86
CA ASN A 295 8.55 -14.62 8.91
C ASN A 295 8.31 -15.77 9.91
N ASN A 296 8.14 -17.00 9.43
CA ASN A 296 7.96 -18.15 10.30
C ASN A 296 9.21 -18.43 11.16
N ASN A 297 10.41 -18.20 10.64
CA ASN A 297 11.65 -18.34 11.39
C ASN A 297 11.74 -17.29 12.50
N ILE A 298 11.44 -16.03 12.18
CA ILE A 298 11.36 -14.94 13.16
C ILE A 298 10.34 -15.25 14.25
N GLU A 299 9.12 -15.70 13.87
CA GLU A 299 8.08 -16.07 14.84
C GLU A 299 8.53 -17.21 15.77
N ARG A 300 9.22 -18.22 15.24
CA ARG A 300 9.79 -19.33 16.05
C ARG A 300 10.88 -18.84 17.00
N GLU A 301 11.77 -17.96 16.54
CA GLU A 301 12.80 -17.37 17.39
C GLU A 301 12.20 -16.51 18.51
N VAL A 302 11.16 -15.72 18.22
CA VAL A 302 10.45 -14.91 19.21
C VAL A 302 9.67 -15.80 20.19
N ALA A 303 8.99 -16.83 19.71
CA ALA A 303 8.25 -17.78 20.56
C ALA A 303 9.18 -18.55 21.51
N ASN A 304 10.40 -18.90 21.06
CA ASN A 304 11.40 -19.57 21.88
C ASN A 304 12.04 -18.64 22.94
N ARG A 305 11.92 -17.31 22.78
CA ARG A 305 12.35 -16.30 23.77
C ARG A 305 11.16 -15.93 24.68
N THR A 306 10.59 -16.93 25.34
CA THR A 306 9.40 -16.88 26.20
C THR A 306 9.42 -15.77 27.26
N THR A 307 9.05 -14.55 26.86
CA THR A 307 8.53 -13.45 27.70
C THR A 307 7.63 -12.50 26.90
N ALA A 308 7.39 -12.80 25.61
CA ALA A 308 6.57 -11.96 24.75
C ALA A 308 5.09 -12.26 24.97
N GLY A 309 4.37 -11.26 25.46
CA GLY A 309 2.95 -11.32 25.76
C GLY A 309 2.45 -9.96 26.21
N GLU A 310 1.15 -9.72 26.04
CA GLU A 310 0.48 -8.63 26.74
C GLU A 310 0.00 -9.19 28.07
N PHE A 311 0.51 -8.62 29.15
CA PHE A 311 0.14 -9.02 30.49
C PHE A 311 -0.78 -7.94 31.06
N GLU A 312 -2.05 -8.30 31.23
CA GLU A 312 -3.01 -7.47 31.94
C GLU A 312 -2.66 -7.48 33.42
N VAL A 313 -2.45 -6.30 33.99
CA VAL A 313 -2.04 -6.23 35.39
C VAL A 313 -3.28 -6.36 36.26
N LEU A 314 -3.48 -7.55 36.85
CA LEU A 314 -4.66 -7.87 37.67
C LEU A 314 -4.63 -7.13 39.03
N HIS A 315 -3.46 -7.07 39.66
CA HIS A 315 -3.25 -6.42 40.95
C HIS A 315 -2.02 -5.50 40.87
N PHE A 316 -2.23 -4.20 40.98
CA PHE A 316 -1.17 -3.20 40.91
C PHE A 316 -0.91 -2.67 42.33
N ILE A 317 -0.05 -3.35 43.09
CA ILE A 317 0.15 -3.07 44.52
C ILE A 317 1.26 -2.04 44.70
N VAL A 318 0.93 -0.91 45.32
CA VAL A 318 1.79 0.26 45.47
C VAL A 318 1.77 0.62 46.97
N ASN A 319 2.88 0.40 47.70
CA ASN A 319 3.08 0.62 49.16
C ASN A 319 2.19 -0.30 50.02
N GLY A 320 2.02 -1.55 49.58
CA GLY A 320 1.21 -2.54 50.29
C GLY A 320 -0.29 -2.45 50.04
N ASP A 321 -0.73 -1.49 49.22
CA ASP A 321 -2.14 -1.26 48.91
C ASP A 321 -2.46 -1.67 47.45
N THR A 322 -3.49 -2.49 47.26
CA THR A 322 -3.85 -3.05 45.95
C THR A 322 -4.66 -2.02 45.17
N LEU A 323 -4.05 -1.34 44.18
CA LEU A 323 -4.75 -0.32 43.40
C LEU A 323 -5.85 -0.96 42.54
N SER A 324 -7.08 -0.48 42.68
CA SER A 324 -8.25 -1.00 41.97
C SER A 324 -8.23 -0.68 40.46
N GLY A 325 -8.90 -1.50 39.65
CA GLY A 325 -8.79 -1.50 38.18
C GLY A 325 -9.57 -0.42 37.45
N VAL A 326 -9.76 0.75 38.07
CA VAL A 326 -10.64 1.79 37.55
C VAL A 326 -9.86 2.73 36.63
N ASN A 327 -10.43 3.06 35.46
CA ASN A 327 -9.81 3.83 34.35
C ASN A 327 -9.34 5.26 34.68
N THR A 328 -9.50 5.71 35.92
CA THR A 328 -9.08 7.03 36.39
C THR A 328 -7.67 7.03 37.00
N GLU A 329 -7.08 5.85 37.26
CA GLU A 329 -5.79 5.72 37.93
C GLU A 329 -4.62 5.79 36.94
N THR A 330 -4.05 6.99 36.77
CA THR A 330 -2.91 7.24 35.88
C THR A 330 -1.57 6.67 36.41
N ARG A 331 -1.55 6.11 37.63
CA ARG A 331 -0.41 5.33 38.20
C ARG A 331 -0.44 3.86 37.82
N ARG A 332 -1.60 3.31 37.48
CA ARG A 332 -1.75 1.90 37.14
C ARG A 332 -1.40 1.73 35.67
N TRP A 333 -0.57 0.73 35.38
CA TRP A 333 -0.40 0.30 34.00
C TRP A 333 -1.59 -0.56 33.62
N ARG A 334 -2.22 -0.24 32.50
CA ARG A 334 -3.35 -1.02 31.98
C ARG A 334 -2.85 -2.37 31.51
N SER A 335 -1.81 -2.33 30.67
CA SER A 335 -1.13 -3.51 30.17
C SER A 335 0.35 -3.20 29.93
N VAL A 336 1.15 -4.26 29.97
CA VAL A 336 2.58 -4.22 29.66
C VAL A 336 2.84 -5.09 28.44
N ARG A 337 3.59 -4.57 27.46
CA ARG A 337 4.01 -5.32 26.27
C ARG A 337 5.52 -5.47 26.24
N LEU A 338 5.95 -6.70 26.04
CA LEU A 338 7.35 -7.09 25.94
C LEU A 338 7.62 -7.72 24.57
N GLY A 339 8.65 -7.21 23.87
CA GLY A 339 9.11 -7.77 22.59
C GLY A 339 10.41 -7.12 22.11
N GLY A 340 11.34 -7.91 21.56
CA GLY A 340 12.52 -7.40 20.85
C GLY A 340 13.50 -6.55 21.68
N GLY A 341 13.64 -6.80 22.99
CA GLY A 341 14.56 -6.06 23.87
C GLY A 341 14.06 -4.69 24.34
N VAL A 342 12.79 -4.35 24.07
CA VAL A 342 12.15 -3.09 24.47
C VAL A 342 10.86 -3.38 25.23
N MET A 343 10.57 -2.58 26.25
CA MET A 343 9.34 -2.63 27.03
C MET A 343 8.49 -1.39 26.72
N ALA A 344 7.25 -1.62 26.28
CA ALA A 344 6.27 -0.57 26.02
C ALA A 344 5.16 -0.64 27.07
N ILE A 345 4.90 0.49 27.73
CA ILE A 345 3.89 0.59 28.79
C ILE A 345 2.73 1.42 28.26
N THR A 346 1.51 0.87 28.43
CA THR A 346 0.26 1.56 28.13
C THR A 346 -0.41 1.97 29.45
N TYR A 347 -0.52 3.27 29.67
CA TYR A 347 -1.21 3.82 30.83
C TYR A 347 -2.73 3.78 30.64
N MET A 348 -3.50 3.90 31.72
CA MET A 348 -4.98 3.83 31.69
C MET A 348 -5.64 4.93 30.84
N ASP A 349 -4.90 5.97 30.43
CA ASP A 349 -5.36 7.07 29.56
C ASP A 349 -5.01 6.88 28.07
N GLY A 350 -4.32 5.79 27.70
CA GLY A 350 -4.00 5.42 26.31
C GLY A 350 -2.67 5.96 25.76
N MET A 351 -1.91 6.76 26.53
CA MET A 351 -0.62 7.30 26.07
C MET A 351 0.49 6.24 26.14
N MET A 352 1.33 6.16 25.09
CA MET A 352 2.41 5.18 24.95
C MET A 352 3.76 5.91 24.92
N ILE A 353 4.61 5.69 25.91
CA ILE A 353 5.90 6.40 26.00
C ILE A 353 7.05 5.39 26.19
N PRO A 354 8.09 5.40 25.34
CA PRO A 354 9.24 4.53 25.53
C PRO A 354 10.14 5.11 26.62
N TRP A 355 10.03 4.57 27.84
CA TRP A 355 10.80 5.00 29.00
C TRP A 355 11.72 3.87 29.49
N HIS A 356 12.93 4.23 29.91
CA HIS A 356 13.67 3.43 30.89
C HIS A 356 13.22 3.91 32.26
N CYS A 357 12.27 3.22 32.85
CA CYS A 357 11.76 3.55 34.17
C CYS A 357 12.02 2.41 35.14
N SER A 358 12.33 2.77 36.37
CA SER A 358 12.42 1.88 37.51
C SER A 358 11.42 2.37 38.53
N ILE A 359 10.23 1.76 38.54
CA ILE A 359 9.20 2.09 39.52
C ILE A 359 9.48 1.30 40.80
N GLN A 360 9.79 2.00 41.88
CA GLN A 360 9.73 1.41 43.23
C GLN A 360 8.26 1.47 43.66
N ASN A 361 7.59 0.31 43.64
CA ASN A 361 6.15 0.20 43.84
C ASN A 361 5.71 0.81 45.18
N GLY A 362 5.21 2.06 45.17
CA GLY A 362 4.34 2.46 46.26
C GLY A 362 3.92 3.88 46.56
N ALA A 363 4.71 4.88 46.24
CA ALA A 363 4.30 6.25 46.51
C ALA A 363 3.57 6.81 45.29
N LYS A 364 2.69 7.82 45.47
CA LYS A 364 2.39 8.82 44.43
C LYS A 364 3.68 9.57 44.09
N LYS A 365 4.73 8.88 43.62
CA LYS A 365 6.05 9.40 43.29
C LYS A 365 6.57 8.57 42.12
N ILE A 366 6.79 9.23 40.99
CA ILE A 366 7.40 8.64 39.80
C ILE A 366 8.83 9.18 39.72
N LYS A 367 9.83 8.28 39.67
CA LYS A 367 11.20 8.63 39.31
C LYS A 367 11.42 8.41 37.82
N VAL A 368 11.59 9.51 37.09
CA VAL A 368 11.78 9.54 35.64
C VAL A 368 13.26 9.68 35.32
N PHE A 369 13.76 9.02 34.27
CA PHE A 369 15.07 9.31 33.70
C PHE A 369 14.95 9.64 32.22
N SER A 370 15.65 10.68 31.77
CA SER A 370 15.83 10.95 30.33
C SER A 370 16.72 9.87 29.70
N LYS A 371 16.60 9.70 28.37
CA LYS A 371 17.29 8.62 27.62
C LYS A 371 18.84 8.69 27.72
N ASP A 372 19.38 9.86 28.04
CA ASP A 372 20.79 10.18 28.28
C ASP A 372 21.18 10.17 29.77
N LEU A 373 20.25 9.82 30.68
CA LEU A 373 20.41 9.70 32.13
C LEU A 373 20.81 10.99 32.88
N THR A 374 20.87 12.14 32.20
CA THR A 374 21.28 13.43 32.78
C THR A 374 20.20 14.10 33.62
N THR A 375 18.94 13.73 33.39
CA THR A 375 17.78 14.36 34.04
C THR A 375 17.01 13.31 34.82
N SER A 376 16.78 13.59 36.11
CA SER A 376 15.95 12.73 36.96
C SER A 376 14.94 13.54 37.75
N GLY A 377 13.71 13.05 37.83
CA GLY A 377 12.65 13.78 38.52
C GLY A 377 11.74 12.87 39.31
N ASP A 378 11.39 13.31 40.52
CA ASP A 378 10.51 12.66 41.49
C ASP A 378 9.18 13.40 41.58
N PHE A 379 8.16 12.88 40.90
CA PHE A 379 6.86 13.56 40.76
C PHE A 379 5.73 12.87 41.50
N SER A 380 5.00 13.61 42.34
CA SER A 380 3.68 13.22 42.81
C SER A 380 2.59 13.71 41.88
N PHE A 381 1.37 13.18 41.99
CA PHE A 381 0.25 13.66 41.18
C PHE A 381 -1.11 13.30 41.79
N GLU A 382 -2.14 14.02 41.35
CA GLU A 382 -3.48 14.10 41.89
C GLU A 382 -4.48 14.46 40.79
N LYS A 383 -5.54 13.66 40.61
CA LYS A 383 -6.58 13.84 39.59
C LYS A 383 -7.86 14.35 40.23
N GLN A 384 -8.49 15.37 39.65
CA GLN A 384 -9.78 15.92 40.07
C GLN A 384 -10.67 16.18 38.84
N ASP A 385 -11.80 15.48 38.73
CA ASP A 385 -12.71 15.49 37.57
C ASP A 385 -11.99 15.23 36.23
N ASP A 386 -12.13 16.14 35.27
CA ASP A 386 -11.41 16.10 33.99
C ASP A 386 -9.95 16.52 34.13
N GLN A 387 -9.48 17.01 35.29
CA GLN A 387 -8.12 17.53 35.44
C GLN A 387 -7.14 16.54 36.09
N LEU A 388 -5.91 16.49 35.58
CA LEU A 388 -4.82 15.71 36.17
C LEU A 388 -3.67 16.64 36.56
N SER A 389 -3.40 16.76 37.85
CA SER A 389 -2.30 17.57 38.37
C SER A 389 -1.09 16.74 38.79
N PHE A 390 0.11 17.07 38.32
CA PHE A 390 1.38 16.54 38.82
C PHE A 390 2.02 17.58 39.74
N GLN A 391 2.73 17.17 40.78
CA GLN A 391 3.52 18.02 41.64
C GLN A 391 4.75 17.27 42.15
N GLY A 392 5.96 17.73 41.86
CA GLY A 392 7.17 17.17 42.46
C GLY A 392 8.42 17.82 41.94
N ILE A 393 9.57 17.19 42.13
CA ILE A 393 10.88 17.84 41.95
C ILE A 393 11.60 17.24 40.75
N LEU A 394 11.94 18.05 39.75
CA LEU A 394 12.76 17.66 38.61
C LEU A 394 14.16 18.27 38.79
N ASN A 395 15.18 17.44 38.96
CA ASN A 395 16.52 17.83 39.42
C ASN A 395 16.48 18.54 40.80
N GLN A 396 16.29 19.87 40.84
CA GLN A 396 16.15 20.68 42.07
C GLN A 396 14.89 21.57 42.09
N ASP A 397 14.13 21.64 41.00
CA ASP A 397 13.00 22.56 40.86
C ASP A 397 11.68 21.85 41.17
N SER A 398 10.85 22.45 42.04
CA SER A 398 9.49 21.98 42.33
C SER A 398 8.53 22.38 41.22
N ILE A 399 8.13 21.42 40.40
CA ILE A 399 7.20 21.55 39.28
C ILE A 399 5.80 21.11 39.73
N ARG A 400 4.77 21.91 39.38
CA ARG A 400 3.36 21.52 39.46
C ARG A 400 2.70 21.68 38.09
N ILE A 401 2.15 20.61 37.53
CA ILE A 401 1.41 20.57 36.27
C ILE A 401 -0.06 20.35 36.63
N VAL A 402 -1.00 20.96 35.91
CA VAL A 402 -2.44 20.66 36.02
C VAL A 402 -2.98 20.61 34.60
N SER A 403 -3.35 19.43 34.12
CA SER A 403 -3.94 19.22 32.80
C SER A 403 -5.45 19.08 32.94
N LYS A 404 -6.21 19.27 31.86
CA LYS A 404 -7.66 19.03 31.75
C LYS A 404 -7.91 18.06 30.60
N ARG A 405 -8.90 17.18 30.75
CA ARG A 405 -9.38 16.26 29.74
C ARG A 405 -10.00 17.15 28.68
N VAL A 406 -9.26 17.28 27.59
CA VAL A 406 -9.81 17.75 26.34
C VAL A 406 -10.53 16.55 25.75
N SER A 407 -11.83 16.38 26.04
CA SER A 407 -12.66 15.50 25.22
C SER A 407 -12.99 16.23 23.92
N GLU A 408 -12.00 16.31 23.05
CA GLU A 408 -12.23 16.14 21.63
C GLU A 408 -11.44 14.90 21.22
N ASN A 409 -11.88 13.74 21.71
CA ASN A 409 -11.50 12.49 21.06
C ASN A 409 -12.80 11.89 20.54
N PRO A 410 -13.35 12.39 19.42
CA PRO A 410 -14.41 11.67 18.76
C PRO A 410 -13.76 10.36 18.32
N PHE A 411 -14.36 9.23 18.69
CA PHE A 411 -13.91 7.86 18.37
C PHE A 411 -13.05 7.87 17.10
N LEU A 412 -11.76 7.49 17.16
CA LEU A 412 -10.80 7.66 16.07
C LEU A 412 -11.32 7.08 14.76
N LEU A 413 -12.04 5.96 14.90
CA LEU A 413 -12.77 5.28 13.84
C LEU A 413 -13.75 6.20 13.08
N LEU A 414 -14.42 7.11 13.79
CA LEU A 414 -15.43 8.02 13.25
C LEU A 414 -14.90 9.45 13.03
N SER A 415 -13.86 9.86 13.75
CA SER A 415 -13.31 11.23 13.66
C SER A 415 -12.27 11.39 12.58
N ARG A 416 -11.55 10.31 12.23
CA ARG A 416 -10.56 10.36 11.17
C ARG A 416 -11.25 10.63 9.84
N LYS A 417 -10.99 11.82 9.30
CA LYS A 417 -11.43 12.20 7.96
C LYS A 417 -10.51 11.58 6.92
N PHE A 418 -11.11 11.22 5.79
CA PHE A 418 -10.41 10.79 4.59
C PHE A 418 -9.26 11.73 4.22
N GLN A 419 -8.10 11.16 3.89
CA GLN A 419 -6.92 11.90 3.44
C GLN A 419 -6.51 11.46 2.04
N TRP A 420 -6.34 12.41 1.12
CA TRP A 420 -5.73 12.11 -0.18
C TRP A 420 -4.23 11.85 -0.04
N ILE A 421 -3.55 12.63 0.80
CA ILE A 421 -2.12 12.51 1.06
C ILE A 421 -1.91 11.96 2.47
N SER A 422 -1.15 10.87 2.58
CA SER A 422 -0.71 10.30 3.85
C SER A 422 0.74 9.85 3.69
N GLU A 423 1.64 10.53 4.40
CA GLU A 423 3.07 10.22 4.35
C GLU A 423 3.39 8.84 4.97
N GLU A 424 2.59 8.45 5.96
CA GLU A 424 2.70 7.15 6.63
C GLU A 424 1.33 6.46 6.71
N PRO A 425 1.29 5.11 6.74
CA PRO A 425 0.07 4.39 7.04
C PRO A 425 -0.38 4.59 8.49
N PHE A 426 -1.61 5.03 8.66
CA PHE A 426 -2.20 5.24 9.98
C PHE A 426 -2.94 4.00 10.46
N ASN A 427 -2.20 2.92 10.67
CA ASN A 427 -2.70 1.64 11.17
C ASN A 427 -2.70 1.64 12.72
N ARG A 428 -3.48 2.55 13.31
CA ARG A 428 -3.59 2.68 14.77
C ARG A 428 -4.62 1.76 15.35
#